data_AF-A0A9X5UJV5-F1
#
_entry.id   AF-A0A9X5UJV5-F1
#
_cell.length_a   1.000
_cell.length_b   1.000
_cell.length_c   1.000
_cell.angle_alpha   90.00
_cell.angle_beta   90.00
_cell.angle_gamma   90.00
#
_symmetry.space_group_name_H-M   'P 1'
#
loop_
_entity.id
_entity.type
_entity.pdbx_description
1 polymer ?
#
loop_
_entity_poly.entity_id
_entity_poly.type
_entity_poly.pdbx_seq_one_letter_code
_entity_poly.pdbx_strand_id
1 'polypeptide(L)'
;MPALTTTDGVEFDKSRIVLYAYRHTYAQRHADAGVGIDVLRELMDHRKLDTTRQYYRVGEQRRREAVDRLTALQFDRHGNRVWQQAQALLDAAHTHRAIGEVAVPFGICAEPSNVKAGGQACPYRFRCAGCDHFRTDVSYLPELTSYLDDLLRTRERLLATADVDDWARAEAMPSDEEITRIRRLIGRVSAGLDQLTGPERAQIDDAVATVRRHRAAMLGMPRLRAGALPAGQATP
;
A
#
# COMPACT_ATOMS: atom_id res chain seq x y z
N MET A 1 -35.28 -1.98 -24.43
CA MET A 1 -34.24 -2.06 -23.39
C MET A 1 -34.54 -1.04 -22.30
N PRO A 2 -34.37 -1.39 -21.01
CA PRO A 2 -34.54 -0.46 -19.89
C PRO A 2 -33.59 0.75 -19.99
N ALA A 3 -33.91 1.82 -19.26
CA ALA A 3 -33.02 2.97 -19.13
C ALA A 3 -31.73 2.54 -18.44
N LEU A 4 -30.58 2.88 -19.04
CA LEU A 4 -29.26 2.66 -18.45
C LEU A 4 -28.80 4.02 -17.93
N THR A 5 -28.50 4.12 -16.65
CA THR A 5 -28.03 5.37 -16.04
C THR A 5 -26.55 5.24 -15.67
N THR A 6 -25.82 6.33 -15.86
CA THR A 6 -24.46 6.50 -15.35
C THR A 6 -24.49 6.70 -13.83
N THR A 7 -23.33 6.60 -13.18
CA THR A 7 -23.17 6.87 -11.73
C THR A 7 -23.66 8.27 -11.32
N ASP A 8 -23.65 9.22 -12.25
CA ASP A 8 -24.09 10.60 -12.03
C ASP A 8 -25.58 10.81 -12.32
N GLY A 9 -26.33 9.72 -12.56
CA GLY A 9 -27.78 9.76 -12.80
C GLY A 9 -28.20 10.16 -14.22
N VAL A 10 -27.25 10.41 -15.12
CA VAL A 10 -27.53 10.76 -16.52
C VAL A 10 -27.85 9.49 -17.32
N GLU A 11 -28.92 9.53 -18.14
CA GLU A 11 -29.26 8.42 -19.04
C GLU A 11 -28.15 8.24 -20.10
N PHE A 12 -27.68 7.00 -20.23
CA PHE A 12 -26.62 6.63 -21.13
C PHE A 12 -27.15 6.54 -22.57
N ASP A 13 -26.47 7.23 -23.48
CA ASP A 13 -26.77 7.16 -24.91
C ASP A 13 -26.55 5.72 -25.44
N LYS A 14 -27.66 5.04 -25.73
CA LYS A 14 -27.67 3.65 -26.18
C LYS A 14 -27.04 3.47 -27.56
N SER A 15 -26.92 4.53 -28.37
CA SER A 15 -26.21 4.47 -29.66
C SER A 15 -24.72 4.16 -29.51
N ARG A 16 -24.16 4.41 -28.33
CA ARG A 16 -22.76 4.12 -28.00
C ARG A 16 -22.51 2.66 -27.60
N ILE A 17 -23.57 1.86 -27.43
CA ILE A 17 -23.48 0.45 -27.05
C ILE A 17 -23.25 -0.39 -28.31
N VAL A 18 -21.98 -0.48 -28.70
CA VAL A 18 -21.53 -1.31 -29.83
C VAL A 18 -20.57 -2.39 -29.34
N LEU A 19 -20.46 -3.51 -30.08
CA LEU A 19 -19.57 -4.63 -29.74
C LEU A 19 -18.12 -4.18 -29.48
N TYR A 20 -17.65 -3.20 -30.25
CA TYR A 20 -16.33 -2.62 -30.08
C TYR A 20 -16.15 -1.92 -28.72
N ALA A 21 -17.16 -1.18 -28.25
CA ALA A 21 -17.13 -0.54 -26.94
C ALA A 21 -17.12 -1.57 -25.80
N TYR A 22 -17.83 -2.69 -25.99
CA TYR A 22 -17.82 -3.81 -25.04
C TYR A 22 -16.43 -4.43 -24.92
N ARG A 23 -15.76 -4.66 -26.06
CA ARG A 23 -14.39 -5.16 -26.13
C ARG A 23 -13.39 -4.23 -25.42
N HIS A 24 -13.50 -2.92 -25.63
CA HIS A 24 -12.66 -1.94 -24.93
C HIS A 24 -12.95 -1.89 -23.42
N THR A 25 -14.20 -2.01 -23.02
CA THR A 25 -14.60 -2.04 -21.60
C THR A 25 -14.07 -3.29 -20.90
N TYR A 26 -14.15 -4.45 -21.56
CA TYR A 26 -13.54 -5.69 -21.10
C TYR A 26 -12.03 -5.52 -20.90
N ALA A 27 -11.32 -5.01 -21.90
CA ALA A 27 -9.87 -4.81 -21.83
C ALA A 27 -9.48 -3.83 -20.70
N GLN A 28 -10.18 -2.70 -20.59
CA GLN A 28 -9.90 -1.71 -19.55
C GLN A 28 -10.11 -2.28 -18.15
N ARG A 29 -11.17 -3.07 -17.93
CA ARG A 29 -11.42 -3.72 -16.64
C ARG A 29 -10.31 -4.71 -16.26
N HIS A 30 -9.77 -5.45 -17.23
CA HIS A 30 -8.68 -6.39 -16.98
C HIS A 30 -7.35 -5.66 -16.68
N ALA A 31 -7.07 -4.59 -17.42
CA ALA A 31 -5.90 -3.74 -17.14
C ALA A 31 -6.01 -3.09 -15.75
N ASP A 32 -7.18 -2.54 -15.40
CA ASP A 32 -7.45 -1.94 -14.10
C ASP A 32 -7.41 -2.97 -12.95
N ALA A 33 -7.74 -4.24 -13.23
CA ALA A 33 -7.61 -5.34 -12.28
C ALA A 33 -6.16 -5.83 -12.11
N GLY A 34 -5.20 -5.28 -12.85
CA GLY A 34 -3.78 -5.62 -12.73
C GLY A 34 -3.36 -6.89 -13.48
N VAL A 35 -4.16 -7.35 -14.47
CA VAL A 35 -3.74 -8.44 -15.36
C VAL A 35 -2.47 -8.01 -16.12
N GLY A 36 -1.50 -8.93 -16.27
CA GLY A 36 -0.26 -8.66 -17.02
C GLY A 36 -0.54 -8.23 -18.47
N ILE A 37 0.22 -7.27 -18.99
CA ILE A 37 0.03 -6.71 -20.34
C ILE A 37 0.18 -7.77 -21.45
N ASP A 38 1.06 -8.74 -21.23
CA ASP A 38 1.27 -9.93 -22.04
C ASP A 38 0.05 -10.85 -22.05
N VAL A 39 -0.53 -11.12 -20.88
CA VAL A 39 -1.76 -11.92 -20.71
C VAL A 39 -2.95 -11.21 -21.36
N LEU A 40 -3.12 -9.91 -21.10
CA LEU A 40 -4.22 -9.15 -21.70
C LEU A 40 -4.06 -9.03 -23.22
N ARG A 41 -2.83 -8.92 -23.74
CA ARG A 41 -2.56 -8.95 -25.19
C ARG A 41 -3.05 -10.25 -25.80
N GLU A 42 -2.81 -11.39 -25.14
CA GLU A 42 -3.26 -12.70 -25.61
C GLU A 42 -4.79 -12.84 -25.54
N LEU A 43 -5.42 -12.46 -24.42
CA LEU A 43 -6.88 -12.44 -24.26
C LEU A 43 -7.57 -11.55 -25.30
N MET A 44 -6.91 -10.47 -25.69
CA MET A 44 -7.37 -9.54 -26.71
C MET A 44 -6.91 -9.94 -28.12
N ASP A 45 -6.19 -11.04 -28.33
CA ASP A 45 -5.65 -11.42 -29.64
C ASP A 45 -4.95 -10.25 -30.38
N HIS A 46 -4.17 -9.47 -29.63
CA HIS A 46 -3.43 -8.34 -30.18
C HIS A 46 -2.04 -8.80 -30.64
N ARG A 47 -1.73 -8.57 -31.93
CA ARG A 47 -0.41 -8.92 -32.48
C ARG A 47 0.73 -8.03 -31.97
N LYS A 48 0.43 -6.79 -31.58
CA LYS A 48 1.40 -5.80 -31.09
C LYS A 48 1.11 -5.48 -29.63
N LEU A 49 2.13 -5.55 -28.79
CA LEU A 49 2.03 -5.19 -27.36
C LEU A 49 1.58 -3.73 -27.18
N ASP A 50 2.03 -2.83 -28.07
CA ASP A 50 1.66 -1.40 -28.03
C ASP A 50 0.15 -1.16 -28.17
N THR A 51 -0.58 -2.01 -28.89
CA THR A 51 -2.03 -1.90 -29.00
C THR A 51 -2.70 -2.15 -27.65
N THR A 52 -2.20 -3.10 -26.86
CA THR A 52 -2.70 -3.38 -25.51
C THR A 52 -2.22 -2.34 -24.50
N ARG A 53 -1.03 -1.74 -24.71
CA ARG A 53 -0.44 -0.73 -23.83
C ARG A 53 -1.35 0.48 -23.58
N GLN A 54 -2.22 0.81 -24.54
CA GLN A 54 -3.19 1.89 -24.40
C GLN A 54 -4.09 1.74 -23.17
N TYR A 55 -4.49 0.51 -22.82
CA TYR A 55 -5.33 0.24 -21.64
C TYR A 55 -4.62 0.48 -20.31
N TYR A 56 -3.29 0.41 -20.31
CA TYR A 56 -2.47 0.61 -19.11
C TYR A 56 -2.07 2.07 -18.91
N ARG A 57 -2.00 2.90 -19.96
CA ARG A 57 -1.61 4.33 -19.83
C ARG A 57 -2.51 5.11 -18.89
N VAL A 58 -3.83 4.95 -19.03
CA VAL A 58 -4.81 5.66 -18.19
C VAL A 58 -4.77 5.11 -16.75
N GLY A 59 -4.58 3.79 -16.58
CA GLY A 59 -4.37 3.18 -15.28
C GLY A 59 -3.09 3.67 -14.59
N GLU A 60 -1.99 3.80 -15.32
CA GLU A 60 -0.70 4.30 -14.85
C GLU A 60 -0.77 5.77 -14.42
N GLN A 61 -1.44 6.61 -15.22
CA GLN A 61 -1.67 8.01 -14.86
C GLN A 61 -2.55 8.14 -13.61
N ARG A 62 -3.70 7.45 -13.56
CA ARG A 62 -4.57 7.44 -12.37
C ARG A 62 -3.86 6.91 -11.13
N ARG A 63 -3.01 5.88 -11.30
CA ARG A 63 -2.18 5.34 -10.23
C ARG A 63 -1.19 6.39 -9.73
N ARG A 64 -0.50 7.09 -10.63
CA ARG A 64 0.46 8.13 -10.26
C ARG A 64 -0.23 9.25 -9.50
N GLU A 65 -1.35 9.74 -10.01
CA GLU A 65 -2.17 10.76 -9.34
C GLU A 65 -2.66 10.28 -7.96
N ALA A 66 -3.07 9.02 -7.83
CA ALA A 66 -3.46 8.43 -6.55
C ALA A 66 -2.27 8.36 -5.58
N VAL A 67 -1.09 7.91 -6.03
CA VAL A 67 0.13 7.88 -5.22
C VAL A 67 0.50 9.29 -4.77
N ASP A 68 0.51 10.27 -5.67
CA ASP A 68 0.88 11.66 -5.36
C ASP A 68 -0.05 12.26 -4.29
N ARG A 69 -1.36 11.99 -4.37
CA ARG A 69 -2.33 12.38 -3.33
C ARG A 69 -2.05 11.75 -1.98
N LEU A 70 -1.71 10.45 -1.95
CA LEU A 70 -1.39 9.77 -0.69
C LEU A 70 -0.04 10.22 -0.12
N THR A 71 0.94 10.52 -0.98
CA THR A 71 2.24 11.07 -0.58
C THR A 71 2.08 12.42 0.13
N ALA A 72 1.14 13.26 -0.29
CA ALA A 72 0.80 14.49 0.42
C ALA A 72 0.26 14.25 1.85
N LEU A 73 -0.23 13.03 2.14
CA LEU A 73 -0.74 12.59 3.44
C LEU A 73 0.18 11.52 4.08
N GLN A 74 1.50 11.71 3.98
CA GLN A 74 2.46 10.85 4.65
C GLN A 74 2.75 11.26 6.10
N PHE A 75 2.98 10.25 6.91
CA PHE A 75 3.29 10.34 8.32
C PHE A 75 4.65 9.71 8.62
N ASP A 76 5.41 10.31 9.53
CA ASP A 76 6.58 9.68 10.13
C ASP A 76 6.17 8.62 11.16
N ARG A 77 7.16 7.94 11.75
CA ARG A 77 6.93 6.93 12.79
C ARG A 77 6.24 7.46 14.06
N HIS A 78 6.27 8.77 14.29
CA HIS A 78 5.65 9.42 15.44
C HIS A 78 4.19 9.85 15.16
N GLY A 79 3.76 9.73 13.90
CA GLY A 79 2.46 10.21 13.43
C GLY A 79 2.43 11.72 13.19
N ASN A 80 3.58 12.34 12.91
CA ASN A 80 3.64 13.71 12.42
C ASN A 80 3.54 13.71 10.89
N ARG A 81 2.83 14.68 10.34
CA ARG A 81 2.77 14.86 8.88
C ARG A 81 4.15 15.31 8.39
N VAL A 82 4.70 14.58 7.43
CA VAL A 82 6.01 14.89 6.84
C VAL A 82 5.87 16.01 5.80
N TRP A 83 4.66 16.23 5.30
CA TRP A 83 4.37 17.21 4.26
C TRP A 83 3.47 18.36 4.77
N GLN A 84 4.08 19.27 5.53
CA GLN A 84 3.56 20.62 5.75
C GLN A 84 4.71 21.61 5.56
N GLN A 85 5.06 21.89 4.29
CA GLN A 85 5.79 23.06 3.76
C GLN A 85 6.50 22.66 2.45
N ALA A 86 5.80 22.78 1.31
CA ALA A 86 6.35 23.13 -0.01
C ALA A 86 5.38 22.66 -1.12
N GLN A 87 4.19 23.27 -1.17
CA GLN A 87 3.33 23.22 -2.36
C GLN A 87 3.99 23.93 -3.58
N ALA A 88 5.18 24.51 -3.43
CA ALA A 88 5.82 25.39 -4.42
C ALA A 88 7.00 24.76 -5.21
N LEU A 89 7.36 23.49 -4.99
CA LEU A 89 8.54 22.85 -5.63
C LEU A 89 8.20 21.47 -6.23
N LEU A 90 7.10 21.40 -6.96
CA LEU A 90 6.34 20.16 -7.15
C LEU A 90 6.83 19.18 -8.24
N ASP A 91 7.76 19.52 -9.14
CA ASP A 91 8.12 18.56 -10.21
C ASP A 91 9.47 17.87 -10.01
N ALA A 92 10.51 18.59 -9.58
CA ALA A 92 11.83 18.00 -9.34
C ALA A 92 11.85 17.11 -8.09
N ALA A 93 11.08 17.44 -7.04
CA ALA A 93 11.06 16.67 -5.80
C ALA A 93 10.42 15.28 -5.96
N HIS A 94 9.46 15.11 -6.88
CA HIS A 94 8.79 13.83 -7.11
C HIS A 94 9.68 12.79 -7.80
N THR A 95 10.45 13.20 -8.83
CA THR A 95 11.39 12.30 -9.51
C THR A 95 12.53 11.86 -8.59
N HIS A 96 12.98 12.74 -7.69
CA HIS A 96 14.03 12.42 -6.73
C HIS A 96 13.56 11.46 -5.61
N ARG A 97 12.28 11.49 -5.20
CA ARG A 97 11.75 10.57 -4.17
C ARG A 97 11.51 9.15 -4.67
N ALA A 98 11.02 8.96 -5.90
CA ALA A 98 10.86 7.62 -6.46
C ALA A 98 12.19 6.84 -6.54
N ILE A 99 13.33 7.56 -6.60
CA ILE A 99 14.69 7.02 -6.57
C ILE A 99 15.22 6.89 -5.12
N GLY A 100 14.68 7.67 -4.18
CA GLY A 100 15.14 7.78 -2.79
C GLY A 100 14.34 6.98 -1.76
N GLU A 101 13.43 6.10 -2.20
CA GLU A 101 12.52 5.36 -1.32
C GLU A 101 12.43 3.88 -1.73
N VAL A 102 12.27 2.99 -0.75
CA VAL A 102 12.05 1.55 -0.98
C VAL A 102 10.88 1.05 -0.15
N ALA A 103 10.07 0.16 -0.74
CA ALA A 103 8.94 -0.45 -0.04
C ALA A 103 9.42 -1.32 1.15
N VAL A 104 8.77 -1.15 2.29
CA VAL A 104 8.99 -1.92 3.52
C VAL A 104 7.64 -2.29 4.15
N PRO A 105 7.59 -3.17 5.17
CA PRO A 105 6.32 -3.47 5.83
C PRO A 105 5.62 -2.19 6.30
N PHE A 106 4.34 -2.09 5.92
CA PHE A 106 3.43 -1.00 6.30
C PHE A 106 3.85 0.40 5.84
N GLY A 107 4.74 0.52 4.87
CA GLY A 107 5.21 1.84 4.44
C GLY A 107 6.38 1.81 3.48
N ILE A 108 7.22 2.84 3.59
CA ILE A 108 8.43 3.04 2.80
C ILE A 108 9.60 3.40 3.72
N CYS A 109 10.81 3.16 3.23
CA CYS A 109 12.05 3.56 3.87
C CYS A 109 12.78 4.56 2.97
N ALA A 110 13.19 5.69 3.54
CA ALA A 110 13.93 6.74 2.86
C ALA A 110 15.42 6.78 3.25
N GLU A 111 15.96 5.71 3.86
CA GLU A 111 17.37 5.64 4.26
C GLU A 111 18.26 5.40 3.03
N PRO A 112 19.16 6.34 2.64
CA PRO A 112 19.88 6.26 1.37
C PRO A 112 20.67 4.96 1.16
N SER A 113 21.32 4.45 2.20
CA SER A 113 22.08 3.20 2.12
C SER A 113 21.17 1.99 1.86
N ASN A 114 20.06 1.92 2.59
CA ASN A 114 19.09 0.84 2.44
C ASN A 114 18.35 0.91 1.10
N VAL A 115 18.03 2.12 0.63
CA VAL A 115 17.42 2.36 -0.68
C VAL A 115 18.35 1.92 -1.80
N LYS A 116 19.64 2.30 -1.75
CA LYS A 116 20.66 1.86 -2.71
C LYS A 116 20.80 0.33 -2.74
N ALA A 117 20.59 -0.32 -1.60
CA ALA A 117 20.60 -1.78 -1.46
C ALA A 117 19.25 -2.45 -1.77
N GLY A 118 18.27 -1.73 -2.34
CA GLY A 118 16.96 -2.28 -2.66
C GLY A 118 16.19 -2.83 -1.46
N GLY A 119 16.39 -2.25 -0.27
CA GLY A 119 15.73 -2.64 0.97
C GLY A 119 16.38 -3.83 1.70
N GLN A 120 17.51 -4.35 1.21
CA GLN A 120 18.15 -5.55 1.76
C GLN A 120 19.25 -5.27 2.79
N ALA A 121 19.65 -4.02 3.01
CA ALA A 121 20.75 -3.66 3.93
C ALA A 121 20.30 -3.21 5.33
N CYS A 122 18.99 -3.18 5.62
CA CYS A 122 18.47 -2.72 6.90
C CYS A 122 18.90 -3.65 8.07
N PRO A 123 19.63 -3.13 9.08
CA PRO A 123 20.13 -3.97 10.19
C PRO A 123 19.03 -4.38 11.19
N TYR A 124 17.93 -3.62 11.28
CA TYR A 124 16.83 -3.87 12.23
C TYR A 124 15.57 -4.43 11.54
N ARG A 125 15.74 -5.09 10.39
CA ARG A 125 14.69 -5.54 9.47
C ARG A 125 13.38 -5.90 10.18
N PHE A 126 12.25 -5.44 9.62
CA PHE A 126 10.90 -5.62 10.16
C PHE A 126 10.54 -4.77 11.40
N ARG A 127 11.46 -3.96 11.94
CA ARG A 127 11.18 -2.98 13.02
C ARG A 127 10.96 -1.55 12.49
N CYS A 128 10.34 -1.40 11.32
CA CYS A 128 10.26 -0.13 10.59
C CYS A 128 9.56 0.99 11.39
N ALA A 129 8.48 0.69 12.12
CA ALA A 129 7.81 1.66 13.00
C ALA A 129 8.72 2.21 14.13
N GLY A 130 9.87 1.58 14.38
CA GLY A 130 10.91 2.02 15.29
C GLY A 130 11.95 2.98 14.67
N CYS A 131 11.96 3.19 13.35
CA CYS A 131 13.03 3.86 12.62
C CYS A 131 12.62 5.24 12.10
N ASP A 132 13.48 6.25 12.24
CA ASP A 132 13.19 7.63 11.79
C ASP A 132 13.16 7.80 10.26
N HIS A 133 13.64 6.82 9.51
CA HIS A 133 13.55 6.79 8.04
C HIS A 133 12.24 6.18 7.52
N PHE A 134 11.41 5.64 8.40
CA PHE A 134 10.14 5.04 8.04
C PHE A 134 9.07 6.11 7.78
N ARG A 135 8.33 5.94 6.69
CA ARG A 135 7.14 6.74 6.39
C ARG A 135 6.00 5.81 6.06
N THR A 136 4.80 6.16 6.53
CA THR A 136 3.55 5.48 6.17
C THR A 136 2.58 6.49 5.59
N ASP A 137 1.57 5.99 4.90
CA ASP A 137 0.44 6.77 4.41
C ASP A 137 -0.88 6.06 4.79
N VAL A 138 -2.00 6.73 4.54
CA VAL A 138 -3.34 6.23 4.92
C VAL A 138 -3.74 4.92 4.23
N SER A 139 -3.12 4.57 3.10
CA SER A 139 -3.40 3.30 2.42
C SER A 139 -2.92 2.06 3.18
N TYR A 140 -2.00 2.22 4.13
CA TYR A 140 -1.51 1.14 5.00
C TYR A 140 -2.31 1.00 6.31
N LEU A 141 -3.30 1.86 6.55
CA LEU A 141 -4.05 1.87 7.80
C LEU A 141 -4.71 0.49 8.11
N PRO A 142 -5.37 -0.20 7.17
CA PRO A 142 -5.86 -1.55 7.41
C PRO A 142 -4.79 -2.57 7.77
N GLU A 143 -3.62 -2.57 7.12
CA GLU A 143 -2.52 -3.48 7.42
C GLU A 143 -1.91 -3.19 8.80
N LEU A 144 -1.81 -1.91 9.18
CA LEU A 144 -1.38 -1.51 10.53
C LEU A 144 -2.36 -1.99 11.60
N THR A 145 -3.67 -1.87 11.35
CA THR A 145 -4.71 -2.38 12.25
C THR A 145 -4.65 -3.90 12.37
N SER A 146 -4.56 -4.64 11.25
CA SER A 146 -4.39 -6.10 11.30
C SER A 146 -3.14 -6.52 12.04
N TYR A 147 -2.03 -5.79 11.85
CA TYR A 147 -0.80 -6.06 12.58
C TYR A 147 -0.95 -5.84 14.08
N LEU A 148 -1.64 -4.77 14.51
CA LEU A 148 -1.97 -4.56 15.91
C LEU A 148 -2.82 -5.70 16.48
N ASP A 149 -3.86 -6.12 15.77
CA ASP A 149 -4.71 -7.23 16.19
C ASP A 149 -3.91 -8.54 16.34
N ASP A 150 -2.98 -8.80 15.42
CA ASP A 150 -2.08 -9.96 15.48
C ASP A 150 -1.13 -9.89 16.69
N LEU A 151 -0.58 -8.72 17.02
CA LEU A 151 0.24 -8.52 18.22
C LEU A 151 -0.56 -8.81 19.50
N LEU A 152 -1.79 -8.29 19.59
CA LEU A 152 -2.65 -8.50 20.76
C LEU A 152 -3.06 -9.97 20.90
N ARG A 153 -3.49 -10.60 19.79
CA ARG A 153 -3.83 -12.02 19.75
C ARG A 153 -2.64 -12.91 20.13
N THR A 154 -1.45 -12.58 19.64
CA THR A 154 -0.22 -13.32 19.96
C THR A 154 0.10 -13.21 21.45
N ARG A 155 -0.02 -12.00 22.02
CA ARG A 155 0.18 -11.76 23.45
C ARG A 155 -0.78 -12.61 24.30
N GLU A 156 -2.07 -12.57 23.99
CA GLU A 156 -3.10 -13.35 24.70
C GLU A 156 -2.82 -14.86 24.62
N ARG A 157 -2.47 -15.35 23.42
CA ARG A 157 -2.14 -16.76 23.22
C ARG A 157 -0.92 -17.19 24.04
N LEU A 158 0.12 -16.36 24.08
CA LEU A 158 1.32 -16.66 24.87
C LEU A 158 0.99 -16.66 26.36
N LEU A 159 0.22 -15.69 26.87
CA LEU A 159 -0.19 -15.67 28.27
C LEU A 159 -1.01 -16.91 28.69
N ALA A 160 -1.82 -17.47 27.79
CA ALA A 160 -2.61 -18.66 28.04
C ALA A 160 -1.83 -19.98 27.92
N THR A 161 -0.65 -19.98 27.30
CA THR A 161 0.13 -21.20 27.06
C THR A 161 0.94 -21.56 28.30
N ALA A 162 0.74 -22.74 28.88
CA ALA A 162 1.51 -23.20 30.05
C ALA A 162 2.83 -23.91 29.67
N ASP A 163 2.86 -24.60 28.54
CA ASP A 163 3.95 -25.53 28.15
C ASP A 163 5.09 -24.85 27.36
N VAL A 164 5.56 -23.68 27.81
CA VAL A 164 6.67 -22.95 27.19
C VAL A 164 7.58 -22.39 28.27
N ASP A 165 8.89 -22.64 28.14
CA ASP A 165 9.93 -22.10 29.01
C ASP A 165 9.88 -20.57 29.07
N ASP A 166 10.22 -20.02 30.24
CA ASP A 166 10.13 -18.58 30.51
C ASP A 166 10.96 -17.72 29.55
N TRP A 167 12.15 -18.19 29.16
CA TRP A 167 13.02 -17.44 28.24
C TRP A 167 12.38 -17.35 26.84
N ALA A 168 11.81 -18.45 26.33
CA ALA A 168 11.18 -18.50 25.01
C ALA A 168 9.88 -17.69 24.99
N ARG A 169 9.13 -17.73 26.09
CA ARG A 169 7.95 -16.88 26.29
C ARG A 169 8.31 -15.40 26.27
N ALA A 170 9.37 -15.00 26.96
CA ALA A 170 9.82 -13.62 27.01
C ALA A 170 10.28 -13.10 25.63
N GLU A 171 11.00 -13.92 24.86
CA GLU A 171 11.46 -13.54 23.52
C GLU A 171 10.32 -13.47 22.49
N ALA A 172 9.35 -14.39 22.58
CA ALA A 172 8.19 -14.41 21.69
C ALA A 172 7.15 -13.33 22.04
N MET A 173 7.17 -12.81 23.28
CA MET A 173 6.19 -11.85 23.76
C MET A 173 6.26 -10.54 22.95
N PRO A 174 5.15 -10.12 22.30
CA PRO A 174 5.07 -8.80 21.69
C PRO A 174 5.37 -7.70 22.72
N SER A 175 6.24 -6.74 22.37
CA SER A 175 6.62 -5.71 23.32
C SER A 175 5.51 -4.68 23.53
N ASP A 176 5.34 -4.23 24.77
CA ASP A 176 4.39 -3.16 25.10
C ASP A 176 4.70 -1.86 24.35
N GLU A 177 5.98 -1.61 24.10
CA GLU A 177 6.43 -0.45 23.34
C GLU A 177 6.01 -0.52 21.88
N GLU A 178 6.15 -1.68 21.23
CA GLU A 178 5.71 -1.89 19.84
C GLU A 178 4.18 -1.73 19.72
N ILE A 179 3.41 -2.37 20.61
CA ILE A 179 1.95 -2.24 20.65
C ILE A 179 1.54 -0.77 20.82
N THR A 180 2.17 -0.05 21.76
CA THR A 180 1.87 1.35 22.03
C THR A 180 2.21 2.25 20.84
N ARG A 181 3.35 2.01 20.19
CA ARG A 181 3.77 2.76 19.00
C ARG A 181 2.81 2.55 17.83
N ILE A 182 2.42 1.31 17.54
CA ILE A 182 1.48 1.01 16.45
C ILE A 182 0.10 1.60 16.75
N ARG A 183 -0.42 1.46 17.97
CA ARG A 183 -1.69 2.10 18.40
C ARG A 183 -1.66 3.60 18.20
N ARG A 184 -0.59 4.26 18.64
CA ARG A 184 -0.42 5.72 18.48
C ARG A 184 -0.37 6.09 17.01
N LEU A 185 0.38 5.35 16.18
CA LEU A 185 0.50 5.62 14.76
C LEU A 185 -0.86 5.50 14.06
N ILE A 186 -1.61 4.42 14.30
CA ILE A 186 -2.98 4.23 13.80
C ILE A 186 -3.86 5.41 14.20
N GLY A 187 -3.86 5.78 15.50
CA GLY A 187 -4.66 6.91 15.99
C GLY A 187 -4.30 8.24 15.31
N ARG A 188 -3.03 8.49 15.04
CA ARG A 188 -2.56 9.71 14.36
C ARG A 188 -2.93 9.74 12.88
N VAL A 189 -2.82 8.61 12.19
CA VAL A 189 -3.22 8.47 10.79
C VAL A 189 -4.73 8.65 10.64
N SER A 190 -5.53 7.99 11.49
CA SER A 190 -6.99 8.13 11.52
C SER A 190 -7.43 9.56 11.83
N ALA A 191 -6.85 10.19 12.86
CA ALA A 191 -7.14 11.59 13.17
C ALA A 191 -6.78 12.53 12.02
N GLY A 192 -5.74 12.20 11.24
CA GLY A 192 -5.40 12.94 10.03
C GLY A 192 -6.46 12.85 8.93
N LEU A 193 -7.17 11.73 8.82
CA LEU A 193 -8.30 11.55 7.90
C LEU A 193 -9.58 12.24 8.38
N ASP A 194 -9.79 12.31 9.70
CA ASP A 194 -10.98 12.94 10.29
C ASP A 194 -10.94 14.47 10.20
N GLN A 195 -9.77 15.04 9.92
CA GLN A 195 -9.58 16.47 9.66
C GLN A 195 -9.91 16.88 8.22
N LEU A 196 -10.15 15.93 7.31
CA LEU A 196 -10.48 16.20 5.92
C LEU A 196 -11.95 16.56 5.76
N THR A 197 -12.27 17.43 4.81
CA THR A 197 -13.67 17.67 4.41
C THR A 197 -14.25 16.44 3.70
N GLY A 198 -15.58 16.32 3.64
CA GLY A 198 -16.25 15.20 2.96
C GLY A 198 -15.76 14.95 1.52
N PRO A 199 -15.66 15.99 0.67
CA PRO A 199 -15.13 15.84 -0.70
C PRO A 199 -13.65 15.40 -0.73
N GLU A 200 -12.80 15.95 0.13
CA GLU A 200 -11.39 15.55 0.22
C GLU A 200 -11.26 14.11 0.69
N ARG A 201 -12.05 13.71 1.69
CA ARG A 201 -12.08 12.34 2.22
C ARG A 201 -12.44 11.34 1.12
N ALA A 202 -13.48 11.63 0.33
CA ALA A 202 -13.88 10.77 -0.79
C ALA A 202 -12.77 10.61 -1.84
N GLN A 203 -12.03 11.68 -2.16
CA GLN A 203 -10.90 11.61 -3.08
C GLN A 203 -9.74 10.79 -2.54
N ILE A 204 -9.46 10.88 -1.24
CA ILE A 204 -8.43 10.08 -0.58
C ILE A 204 -8.84 8.61 -0.52
N ASP A 205 -10.10 8.30 -0.21
CA ASP A 205 -10.60 6.94 -0.17
C ASP A 205 -10.51 6.26 -1.56
N ASP A 206 -10.81 6.98 -2.65
CA ASP A 206 -10.61 6.49 -4.02
C ASP A 206 -9.12 6.27 -4.37
N ALA A 207 -8.25 7.18 -3.94
CA ALA A 207 -6.80 7.03 -4.10
C ALA A 207 -6.29 5.79 -3.34
N VAL A 208 -6.73 5.57 -2.10
CA VAL A 208 -6.43 4.37 -1.31
C VAL A 208 -6.90 3.13 -2.04
N ALA A 209 -8.14 3.08 -2.51
CA ALA A 209 -8.69 1.94 -3.23
C ALA A 209 -7.88 1.63 -4.50
N THR A 210 -7.46 2.65 -5.23
CA THR A 210 -6.62 2.51 -6.43
C THR A 210 -5.24 1.95 -6.10
N VAL A 211 -4.53 2.52 -5.13
CA VAL A 211 -3.19 2.04 -4.75
C VAL A 211 -3.23 0.62 -4.19
N ARG A 212 -4.21 0.30 -3.35
CA ARG A 212 -4.35 -1.04 -2.74
C ARG A 212 -4.66 -2.13 -3.74
N ARG A 213 -5.56 -1.88 -4.71
CA ARG A 213 -5.85 -2.85 -5.79
C ARG A 213 -4.58 -3.29 -6.51
N HIS A 214 -3.66 -2.35 -6.77
CA HIS A 214 -2.41 -2.67 -7.43
C HIS A 214 -1.35 -3.29 -6.50
N ARG A 215 -1.33 -2.98 -5.19
CA ARG A 215 -0.44 -3.68 -4.24
C ARG A 215 -0.82 -5.15 -4.09
N ALA A 216 -2.12 -5.48 -4.11
CA ALA A 216 -2.60 -6.86 -4.07
C ALA A 216 -2.15 -7.69 -5.29
N ALA A 217 -1.90 -7.05 -6.44
CA ALA A 217 -1.39 -7.70 -7.66
C ALA A 217 0.13 -7.96 -7.62
N MET A 218 0.90 -7.26 -6.77
CA MET A 218 2.33 -7.51 -6.53
C MET A 218 2.51 -8.69 -5.55
N LEU A 219 2.15 -9.89 -6.02
CA LEU A 219 2.46 -11.16 -5.35
C LEU A 219 3.97 -11.42 -5.40
N GLY A 220 4.69 -10.89 -4.43
CA GLY A 220 6.13 -11.13 -4.27
C GLY A 220 6.72 -10.69 -2.93
N MET A 221 5.98 -9.92 -2.11
CA MET A 221 6.38 -9.65 -0.73
C MET A 221 6.04 -10.87 0.14
N PRO A 222 7.02 -11.48 0.83
CA PRO A 222 6.73 -12.50 1.83
C PRO A 222 5.74 -11.91 2.83
N ARG A 223 4.55 -12.51 2.93
CA ARG A 223 3.69 -12.29 4.08
C ARG A 223 4.51 -12.70 5.28
N LEU A 224 4.89 -11.73 6.12
CA LEU A 224 5.35 -12.04 7.46
C LEU A 224 4.20 -12.74 8.15
N ARG A 225 4.20 -14.08 8.12
CA ARG A 225 3.59 -14.82 9.22
C ARG A 225 4.40 -14.40 10.44
N ALA A 226 3.80 -13.63 11.33
CA ALA A 226 4.34 -13.43 12.66
C ALA A 226 4.62 -14.84 13.24
N GLY A 227 5.90 -15.18 13.42
CA GLY A 227 6.30 -16.48 13.96
C GLY A 227 7.62 -17.10 13.46
N ALA A 228 8.36 -16.49 12.52
CA ALA A 228 9.69 -17.03 12.16
C ALA A 228 10.81 -16.12 12.69
N LEU A 229 11.34 -16.46 13.86
CA LEU A 229 12.66 -16.01 14.31
C LEU A 229 13.71 -16.41 13.25
N PRO A 230 14.68 -15.55 12.90
CA PRO A 230 15.80 -15.97 12.07
C PRO A 230 16.63 -16.99 12.85
N ALA A 231 16.72 -18.21 12.32
CA ALA A 231 17.61 -19.23 12.87
C ALA A 231 19.06 -18.71 12.83
N GLY A 232 19.60 -18.38 13.99
CA GLY A 232 21.02 -18.11 14.16
C GLY A 232 21.81 -19.35 13.80
N GLN A 233 22.68 -19.25 12.80
CA GLN A 233 23.63 -20.29 12.45
C GLN A 233 24.61 -20.44 13.62
N ALA A 234 24.45 -21.52 14.39
CA ALA A 234 25.52 -22.03 15.23
C ALA A 234 26.62 -22.57 14.31
N THR A 235 27.85 -22.10 14.51
CA THR A 235 29.07 -22.71 13.95
C THR A 235 30.02 -22.93 15.14
N PRO A 236 30.84 -24.00 15.11
CA PRO A 236 31.21 -24.81 16.27
C PRO A 236 32.23 -24.17 17.21
#